data_AF-A0A6J3BBH5-F1
#
_entry.id   AF-A0A6J3BBH5-F1
#
_cell.length_a   1.000
_cell.length_b   1.000
_cell.length_c   1.000
_cell.angle_alpha   90.00
_cell.angle_beta   90.00
_cell.angle_gamma   90.00
#
_symmetry.space_group_name_H-M   'P 1'
#
loop_
_entity.id
_entity.type
_entity.pdbx_description
1 polymer ?
#
loop_
_entity_poly.entity_id
_entity_poly.type
_entity_poly.pdbx_seq_one_letter_code
_entity_poly.pdbx_strand_id
1 'polypeptide(L)'
;MQHLSYGSSSLHMDATFQQTLWSVAPISSGSKAAQGYLISSDVLRLLHGHMDECLTVPSGEHGEEQRRTVHYEVGAVSVHARSLWRMETLRVAKLQCEKIPASQYS
;
A
#
# COMPACT_ATOMS: atom_id res chain seq x y z
N MET A 1 -26.13 -13.10 -4.46
CA MET A 1 -24.79 -13.40 -5.03
C MET A 1 -24.27 -12.12 -5.65
N GLN A 2 -22.98 -11.79 -5.53
CA GLN A 2 -22.43 -10.57 -6.14
C GLN A 2 -22.23 -10.80 -7.64
N HIS A 3 -22.85 -9.95 -8.45
CA HIS A 3 -22.85 -10.02 -9.91
C HIS A 3 -22.25 -8.73 -10.49
N LEU A 4 -21.33 -8.87 -11.44
CA LEU A 4 -20.81 -7.75 -12.21
C LEU A 4 -21.77 -7.46 -13.37
N SER A 5 -22.52 -6.37 -13.26
CA SER A 5 -23.49 -5.94 -14.27
C SER A 5 -22.93 -4.81 -15.14
N TYR A 6 -23.42 -4.71 -16.38
CA TYR A 6 -23.15 -3.57 -17.26
C TYR A 6 -24.40 -2.68 -17.27
N GLY A 7 -24.32 -1.53 -16.61
CA GLY A 7 -25.38 -0.52 -16.57
C GLY A 7 -25.35 0.39 -17.79
N SER A 8 -26.04 1.53 -17.72
CA SER A 8 -26.23 2.45 -18.85
C SER A 8 -24.96 3.02 -19.50
N SER A 9 -23.79 2.84 -18.87
CA SER A 9 -22.48 3.23 -19.42
C SER A 9 -21.27 2.73 -18.63
N SER A 10 -21.45 1.97 -17.54
CA SER A 10 -20.36 1.53 -16.66
C SER A 10 -20.66 0.22 -15.95
N LEU A 11 -19.58 -0.44 -15.52
CA LEU A 11 -19.64 -1.66 -14.72
C LEU A 11 -20.07 -1.33 -13.28
N HIS A 12 -21.02 -2.11 -12.77
CA HIS A 12 -21.50 -2.03 -11.39
C HIS A 12 -21.51 -3.41 -10.73
N MET A 13 -21.52 -3.42 -9.39
CA MET A 13 -21.73 -4.64 -8.60
C MET A 13 -23.12 -4.64 -8.00
N ASP A 14 -23.90 -5.67 -8.32
CA ASP A 14 -25.26 -5.84 -7.81
C ASP A 14 -25.42 -7.17 -7.08
N ALA A 15 -26.41 -7.25 -6.19
CA ALA A 15 -26.80 -8.49 -5.54
C ALA A 15 -27.95 -9.14 -6.33
N THR A 16 -27.63 -10.14 -7.16
CA THR A 16 -28.62 -10.84 -7.99
C THR A 16 -28.47 -12.36 -7.86
N PHE A 17 -29.31 -13.11 -8.59
CA PHE A 17 -29.17 -14.56 -8.76
C PHE A 17 -28.26 -14.94 -9.94
N GLN A 18 -27.78 -13.96 -10.71
CA GLN A 18 -26.87 -14.19 -11.82
C GLN A 18 -25.46 -14.50 -11.29
N GLN A 19 -24.77 -15.41 -11.96
CA GLN A 19 -23.43 -15.85 -11.58
C GLN A 19 -22.36 -14.99 -12.27
N THR A 20 -21.36 -14.58 -11.50
CA THR A 20 -20.11 -13.99 -12.00
C THR A 20 -18.94 -14.77 -11.43
N LEU A 21 -17.96 -15.10 -12.28
CA LEU A 21 -16.71 -15.72 -11.84
C LEU A 21 -15.78 -14.65 -11.24
N TRP A 22 -15.24 -14.91 -10.06
CA TRP A 22 -14.33 -14.02 -9.34
C TRP A 22 -12.96 -14.67 -9.16
N SER A 23 -11.90 -14.00 -9.59
CA SER A 23 -10.52 -14.43 -9.37
C SER A 23 -10.02 -13.97 -8.00
N VAL A 24 -9.30 -14.84 -7.29
CA VAL A 24 -8.67 -14.52 -6.00
C VAL A 24 -7.15 -14.51 -6.16
N ALA A 25 -6.51 -13.41 -5.74
CA ALA A 25 -5.06 -13.27 -5.71
C ALA A 25 -4.57 -13.08 -4.26
N PRO A 26 -3.60 -13.88 -3.78
CA PRO A 26 -3.09 -13.72 -2.42
C PRO A 26 -2.21 -12.47 -2.30
N ILE A 27 -2.51 -11.63 -1.29
CA ILE A 27 -1.77 -10.38 -1.01
C ILE A 27 -0.78 -10.56 0.16
N SER A 28 -1.19 -11.26 1.21
CA SER A 28 -0.38 -11.56 2.39
C SER A 28 -0.63 -12.99 2.89
N SER A 29 0.37 -13.57 3.57
CA SER A 29 0.24 -14.83 4.32
C SER A 29 0.37 -14.50 5.80
N GLY A 30 -0.37 -15.18 6.68
CA GLY A 30 -0.26 -15.00 8.13
C GLY A 30 1.15 -15.27 8.69
N SER A 31 1.96 -16.07 7.97
CA SER A 31 3.37 -16.32 8.30
C SER A 31 4.30 -15.13 8.01
N LYS A 32 3.82 -14.07 7.36
CA LYS A 32 4.63 -12.88 7.01
C LYS A 32 4.56 -11.77 8.07
N ALA A 33 3.84 -11.99 9.18
CA ALA A 33 3.82 -11.09 10.32
C ALA A 33 5.10 -11.28 11.15
N ALA A 34 6.24 -10.86 10.61
CA ALA A 34 7.49 -10.77 11.37
C ALA A 34 7.58 -9.37 11.96
N GLN A 35 7.66 -9.28 13.30
CA GLN A 35 7.82 -8.01 13.99
C GLN A 35 9.07 -7.27 13.47
N GLY A 36 8.92 -6.00 13.13
CA GLY A 36 10.02 -5.17 12.64
C GLY A 36 10.26 -5.25 11.12
N TYR A 37 9.48 -6.00 10.36
CA TYR A 37 9.55 -6.04 8.89
C TYR A 37 8.40 -5.25 8.26
N LEU A 38 8.71 -4.54 7.16
CA LEU A 38 7.72 -3.81 6.37
C LEU A 38 7.06 -4.73 5.33
N ILE A 39 5.74 -4.62 5.20
CA ILE A 39 4.97 -5.19 4.10
C ILE A 39 4.60 -4.12 3.08
N SER A 40 4.38 -4.55 1.84
CA SER A 40 4.07 -3.68 0.69
C SER A 40 2.87 -2.75 0.88
N SER A 41 2.00 -2.95 1.87
CA SER A 41 0.83 -2.09 2.12
C SER A 41 1.00 -1.19 3.33
N ASP A 42 2.19 -1.17 3.94
CA ASP A 42 2.43 -0.40 5.15
C ASP A 42 2.46 1.09 4.85
N VAL A 43 1.96 1.84 5.84
CA VAL A 43 2.07 3.28 5.91
C VAL A 43 3.15 3.60 6.93
N LEU A 44 4.17 4.33 6.51
CA LEU A 44 5.34 4.63 7.32
C LEU A 44 5.72 6.10 7.27
N ARG A 45 6.63 6.49 8.15
CA ARG A 45 7.29 7.81 8.14
C ARG A 45 8.75 7.61 7.78
N LEU A 46 9.25 8.45 6.89
CA LEU A 46 10.65 8.46 6.49
C LEU A 46 11.37 9.51 7.35
N LEU A 47 12.16 9.04 8.31
CA LEU A 47 12.91 9.88 9.23
C LEU A 47 14.36 10.04 8.73
N HIS A 48 14.90 11.25 8.84
CA HIS A 48 16.33 11.50 8.64
C HIS A 48 17.02 11.50 10.03
N GLY A 49 18.22 10.90 10.14
CA GLY A 49 18.69 10.23 11.38
C GLY A 49 18.73 11.09 12.66
N HIS A 50 18.48 10.45 13.82
CA HIS A 50 18.51 10.97 15.22
C HIS A 50 17.70 12.26 15.53
N MET A 51 17.34 13.06 14.54
CA MET A 51 16.54 14.26 14.71
C MET A 51 15.07 13.96 14.41
N ASP A 52 14.15 14.74 14.99
CA ASP A 52 12.70 14.68 14.72
C ASP A 52 12.37 15.26 13.33
N GLU A 53 13.15 14.88 12.31
CA GLU A 53 13.01 15.32 10.94
C GLU A 53 12.37 14.25 10.07
N CYS A 54 11.36 14.63 9.28
CA CYS A 54 10.62 13.67 8.48
C CYS A 54 10.27 14.19 7.08
N LEU A 55 10.23 13.27 6.12
CA LEU A 55 9.84 13.57 4.76
C LEU A 55 8.35 13.95 4.72
N THR A 56 8.04 15.12 4.18
CA THR A 56 6.69 15.68 4.14
C THR A 56 6.43 16.44 2.83
N VAL A 57 5.15 16.72 2.59
CA VAL A 57 4.69 17.72 1.60
C VAL A 57 4.34 19.05 2.30
N PRO A 58 4.30 20.18 1.57
CA PRO A 58 3.83 21.46 2.11
C PRO A 58 2.40 21.39 2.65
N SER A 59 2.09 22.26 3.62
CA SER A 59 0.73 22.41 4.14
C SER A 59 -0.25 22.83 3.04
N GLY A 60 -1.54 22.54 3.25
CA GLY A 60 -2.61 22.89 2.32
C GLY A 60 -2.78 24.39 2.08
N GLU A 61 -2.14 25.24 2.86
CA GLU A 61 -2.11 26.70 2.69
C GLU A 61 -1.19 27.15 1.55
N HIS A 62 -0.28 26.29 1.08
CA HIS A 62 0.55 26.55 -0.09
C HIS A 62 -0.17 26.20 -1.39
N GLY A 63 0.15 26.92 -2.47
CA GLY A 63 -0.48 26.75 -3.79
C GLY A 63 -0.29 25.35 -4.38
N GLU A 64 -1.17 24.95 -5.29
CA GLU A 64 -1.20 23.61 -5.92
C GLU A 64 0.14 23.18 -6.52
N GLU A 65 0.90 24.12 -7.08
CA GLU A 65 2.22 23.83 -7.66
C GLU A 65 3.27 23.48 -6.61
N GLN A 66 3.21 24.12 -5.43
CA GLN A 66 4.10 23.81 -4.32
C GLN A 66 3.77 22.46 -3.67
N ARG A 67 2.50 22.01 -3.69
CA ARG A 67 2.09 20.70 -3.13
C ARG A 67 2.72 19.49 -3.81
N ARG A 68 3.34 19.66 -4.99
CA ARG A 68 4.10 18.61 -5.69
C ARG A 68 5.54 18.45 -5.19
N THR A 69 6.01 19.36 -4.36
CA THR A 69 7.35 19.31 -3.78
C THR A 69 7.38 18.42 -2.55
N VAL A 70 8.54 17.82 -2.28
CA VAL A 70 8.79 16.95 -1.13
C VAL A 70 10.09 17.39 -0.47
N HIS A 71 10.09 17.51 0.85
CA HIS A 71 11.26 17.96 1.63
C HIS A 71 11.25 17.31 3.02
N TYR A 72 12.39 17.37 3.71
CA TYR A 72 12.45 17.05 5.13
C TYR A 72 12.11 18.29 5.96
N GLU A 73 11.22 18.14 6.93
CA GLU A 73 10.88 19.19 7.89
C GLU A 73 11.17 18.70 9.31
N VAL A 74 11.77 19.57 10.12
CA VAL A 74 12.13 19.30 11.52
C VAL A 74 10.96 19.69 12.42
N GLY A 75 10.68 18.86 13.42
CA GLY A 75 9.76 19.16 14.52
C GLY A 75 8.51 18.31 14.50
N ALA A 76 7.37 18.90 14.88
CA ALA A 76 6.14 18.15 15.12
C ALA A 76 5.56 17.47 13.86
N VAL A 77 6.09 17.73 12.66
CA VAL A 77 5.62 17.12 11.41
C VAL A 77 5.67 15.59 11.43
N SER A 78 6.56 15.00 12.24
CA SER A 78 6.67 13.55 12.47
C SER A 78 5.43 12.92 13.11
N VAL A 79 4.48 13.72 13.60
CA VAL A 79 3.16 13.24 14.06
C VAL A 79 1.99 13.64 13.14
N HIS A 80 2.22 14.44 12.10
CA HIS A 80 1.17 14.92 11.19
C HIS A 80 0.90 13.94 10.03
N ALA A 81 -0.32 13.95 9.48
CA ALA A 81 -0.69 13.07 8.36
C ALA A 81 0.13 13.33 7.08
N ARG A 82 0.58 14.56 6.86
CA ARG A 82 1.37 14.97 5.67
C ARG A 82 2.76 14.33 5.57
N SER A 83 3.22 13.66 6.61
CA SER A 83 4.47 12.90 6.61
C SER A 83 4.27 11.39 6.46
N LEU A 84 3.02 10.92 6.25
CA LEU A 84 2.71 9.52 6.03
C LEU A 84 2.90 9.13 4.57
N TRP A 85 3.61 8.03 4.34
CA TRP A 85 3.88 7.49 3.00
C TRP A 85 3.39 6.05 2.93
N ARG A 86 2.51 5.78 1.95
CA ARG A 86 2.06 4.42 1.63
C ARG A 86 3.07 3.81 0.66
N MET A 87 3.63 2.66 1.04
CA MET A 87 4.41 1.86 0.11
C MET A 87 3.46 1.19 -0.89
N GLU A 88 3.85 1.15 -2.17
CA GLU A 88 3.11 0.42 -3.20
C GLU A 88 4.11 -0.37 -4.06
N THR A 89 3.86 -1.67 -4.22
CA THR A 89 4.65 -2.52 -5.13
C THR A 89 3.94 -2.63 -6.45
N LEU A 90 4.69 -2.65 -7.56
CA LEU A 90 4.16 -2.78 -8.93
C LEU A 90 3.43 -4.11 -9.22
N ARG A 91 3.50 -5.09 -8.31
CA ARG A 91 2.92 -6.43 -8.51
C ARG A 91 1.60 -6.56 -7.73
N VAL A 92 0.54 -6.92 -8.44
CA VAL A 92 -0.81 -7.13 -7.88
C VAL A 92 -0.87 -8.39 -7.00
N ALA A 93 -0.17 -9.46 -7.40
CA ALA A 93 -0.08 -10.69 -6.62
C ALA A 93 1.34 -10.93 -6.15
N LYS A 94 1.51 -11.33 -4.89
CA LYS A 94 2.76 -11.92 -4.44
C LYS A 94 2.73 -13.39 -4.83
N LEU A 95 3.37 -13.73 -5.96
CA LEU A 95 3.75 -15.11 -6.24
C LEU A 95 4.44 -15.64 -4.97
N GLN A 96 3.98 -16.79 -4.47
CA GLN A 96 4.68 -17.48 -3.39
C GLN A 96 6.17 -17.51 -3.75
N CYS A 97 7.05 -17.09 -2.84
CA CYS A 97 8.36 -17.72 -2.82
C CYS A 97 8.05 -19.21 -2.68
N GLU A 98 8.24 -19.98 -3.75
CA GLU A 98 8.44 -21.41 -3.62
C GLU A 98 9.45 -21.59 -2.49
N LYS A 99 9.03 -22.33 -1.45
CA LYS A 99 10.02 -22.95 -0.58
C LYS A 99 10.82 -23.86 -1.51
N ILE A 100 11.97 -23.40 -1.98
CA ILE A 100 13.00 -24.32 -2.46
C ILE A 100 13.40 -25.09 -1.20
N PRO A 101 13.06 -26.38 -1.07
CA PRO A 101 13.48 -27.14 0.10
C PRO A 101 15.01 -27.19 0.11
N ALA A 102 15.62 -26.86 1.25
CA ALA A 102 17.05 -27.03 1.49
C ALA A 102 17.39 -28.53 1.66
N SER A 103 17.03 -29.35 0.66
CA SER A 103 17.33 -30.78 0.59
C SER A 103 17.86 -31.20 -0.80
N GLN A 104 18.32 -30.25 -1.62
CA GLN A 104 19.10 -30.53 -2.82
C GLN A 104 20.49 -29.90 -2.72
N TYR A 105 21.19 -30.18 -1.62
CA TYR A 105 22.65 -30.22 -1.62
C TYR A 105 23.01 -31.50 -0.87
N SER A 106 23.07 -32.59 -1.63
CA SER A 106 23.70 -33.84 -1.21
C SER A 106 25.16 -33.83 -1.59
#